data_AF-A0A4P6V273-F1
#
_entry.id   AF-A0A4P6V273-F1
#
_cell.length_a   1.000
_cell.length_b   1.000
_cell.length_c   1.000
_cell.angle_alpha   90.00
_cell.angle_beta   90.00
_cell.angle_gamma   90.00
#
_symmetry.space_group_name_H-M   'P 1'
#
loop_
_entity.id
_entity.type
_entity.pdbx_description
1 polymer ?
#
loop_
_entity_poly.entity_id
_entity_poly.type
_entity_poly.pdbx_seq_one_letter_code
_entity_poly.pdbx_strand_id
1 'polypeptide(L)'
;MRRLKRLRTYARIGPASIARVAAYRLGLMTGWHPALRLSAAVPARPFFRASERRGDVPSPNKAWDDALHWFGWYQRPLPSDTPNWFGNPFSETRQPDASRDWWRISDFGAGDIKGLWELSRFNWVLAWSTKAADGDTAALKRMNHWLADWARENPPYKGPNWKCGQEASIRVLHLVASAWALGQDRAPEPGLVDLTAAHLQRIASTISYAIGQQNNHGTSEAAALFIGGSFLSGSDPRAETWARTGRRRLEERAATLIEPDGSFSQYSVTYHRLMLDTYALSEAWRRHRGLPEFSTRLRNRLAAATDWLWSLIDSKSGDAPNIGANDGAHLLQLTGADYRDFRPSVQLAAALFRGADAFGPGPWMKPLRWLEVADGKSIASPHSQSFNHGGYHVLRIGSAMAVLRYPRFRFRPSQADGLHVDLWRDGINLLRDAGTFSYNAEDSEWFSGTAAHNTIEFDGRDQMIRLGRFLFGDWLSAQSVEAVRDDGDAVTAAAAYTDAKGARHHRTITLTADGMLCRDVISGNFREACLRWRLAPGQWQLDDTIIRSGTCSISIEVDGVPMPPTIGATMESRHYHHRAEIPFISVKVNRAATIVTEITF
;
A
#
# COMPACT_ATOMS: atom_id res chain seq x y z
N MET A 1 20.66 -0.51 27.81
CA MET A 1 20.29 0.40 26.68
C MET A 1 19.02 -0.03 25.90
N ARG A 2 18.90 -1.28 25.40
CA ARG A 2 17.74 -1.71 24.57
C ARG A 2 16.35 -1.55 25.25
N ARG A 3 16.26 -1.77 26.57
CA ARG A 3 15.01 -1.56 27.35
C ARG A 3 14.56 -0.09 27.35
N LEU A 4 15.48 0.85 27.56
CA LEU A 4 15.18 2.29 27.53
C LEU A 4 14.69 2.73 26.14
N LYS A 5 15.31 2.22 25.07
CA LYS A 5 14.89 2.48 23.68
C LYS A 5 13.48 1.97 23.41
N ARG A 6 13.13 0.78 23.90
CA ARG A 6 11.76 0.25 23.84
C ARG A 6 10.76 1.15 24.58
N LEU A 7 11.08 1.59 25.80
CA LEU A 7 10.20 2.49 26.56
C LEU A 7 9.95 3.81 25.82
N ARG A 8 10.99 4.46 25.28
CA ARG A 8 10.85 5.67 24.47
C ARG A 8 10.00 5.45 23.21
N THR A 9 10.18 4.31 22.55
CA THR A 9 9.40 3.94 21.36
C THR A 9 7.92 3.72 21.71
N TYR A 10 7.63 3.02 22.81
CA TYR A 10 6.25 2.84 23.28
C TYR A 10 5.59 4.16 23.69
N ALA A 11 6.33 5.08 24.32
CA ALA A 11 5.82 6.41 24.61
C ALA A 11 5.40 7.16 23.32
N ARG A 12 6.18 7.05 22.23
CA ARG A 12 5.83 7.64 20.91
C ARG A 12 4.63 6.97 20.23
N ILE A 13 4.43 5.67 20.39
CA ILE A 13 3.24 4.97 19.87
C ILE A 13 1.96 5.47 20.55
N GLY A 14 2.08 5.89 21.81
CA GLY A 14 1.01 6.53 22.58
C GLY A 14 0.22 5.55 23.46
N PRO A 15 -0.12 5.94 24.69
CA PRO A 15 -0.72 5.06 25.69
C PRO A 15 -2.09 4.51 25.27
N ALA A 16 -2.90 5.30 24.55
CA ALA A 16 -4.22 4.85 24.10
C ALA A 16 -4.13 3.69 23.08
N SER A 17 -3.15 3.71 22.18
CA SER A 17 -2.92 2.62 21.22
C SER A 17 -2.47 1.35 21.94
N ILE A 18 -1.54 1.49 22.88
CA ILE A 18 -1.04 0.39 23.70
C ILE A 18 -2.17 -0.22 24.52
N ALA A 19 -2.99 0.61 25.18
CA ALA A 19 -4.12 0.16 25.98
C ALA A 19 -5.15 -0.63 25.14
N ARG A 20 -5.47 -0.18 23.92
CA ARG A 20 -6.38 -0.90 23.02
C ARG A 20 -5.84 -2.28 22.63
N VAL A 21 -4.57 -2.34 22.24
CA VAL A 21 -3.92 -3.61 21.85
C VAL A 21 -3.80 -4.55 23.05
N ALA A 22 -3.44 -4.03 24.22
CA ALA A 22 -3.35 -4.80 25.46
C ALA A 22 -4.72 -5.33 25.89
N ALA A 23 -5.76 -4.49 25.90
CA ALA A 23 -7.13 -4.89 26.25
C ALA A 23 -7.66 -5.97 25.31
N TYR A 24 -7.40 -5.86 24.01
CA TYR A 24 -7.73 -6.89 23.03
C TYR A 24 -7.05 -8.23 23.35
N ARG A 25 -5.71 -8.21 23.52
CA ARG A 25 -4.93 -9.43 23.81
C ARG A 25 -5.32 -10.07 25.13
N LEU A 26 -5.49 -9.26 26.19
CA LEU A 26 -5.94 -9.73 27.50
C LEU A 26 -7.34 -10.33 27.40
N GLY A 27 -8.28 -9.66 26.75
CA GLY A 27 -9.63 -10.17 26.59
C GLY A 27 -9.69 -11.49 25.84
N LEU A 28 -8.86 -11.69 24.81
CA LEU A 28 -8.75 -12.99 24.12
C LEU A 28 -8.16 -14.06 25.03
N MET A 29 -7.10 -13.72 25.78
CA MET A 29 -6.42 -14.63 26.69
C MET A 29 -7.31 -15.07 27.87
N THR A 30 -8.10 -14.14 28.43
CA THR A 30 -8.98 -14.42 29.58
C THR A 30 -10.34 -14.99 29.18
N GLY A 31 -10.65 -15.09 27.88
CA GLY A 31 -11.94 -15.60 27.41
C GLY A 31 -13.09 -14.58 27.48
N TRP A 32 -12.81 -13.30 27.76
CA TRP A 32 -13.85 -12.27 27.99
C TRP A 32 -14.13 -11.39 26.78
N HIS A 33 -13.31 -11.46 25.74
CA HIS A 33 -13.51 -10.62 24.56
C HIS A 33 -14.81 -10.99 23.81
N PRO A 34 -15.66 -10.02 23.41
CA PRO A 34 -16.94 -10.30 22.74
C PRO A 34 -16.82 -11.14 21.47
N ALA A 35 -15.71 -11.00 20.75
CA ALA A 35 -15.45 -11.74 19.52
C ALA A 35 -15.38 -13.27 19.69
N LEU A 36 -15.23 -13.75 20.93
CA LEU A 36 -15.23 -15.18 21.28
C LEU A 36 -16.63 -15.79 21.34
N ARG A 37 -17.67 -14.96 21.39
CA ARG A 37 -19.08 -15.36 21.52
C ARG A 37 -19.85 -15.21 20.20
N LEU A 38 -19.17 -14.86 19.13
CA LEU A 38 -19.80 -14.70 17.83
C LEU A 38 -20.25 -16.06 17.29
N SER A 39 -21.46 -16.10 16.77
CA SER A 39 -22.02 -17.23 16.04
C SER A 39 -22.84 -16.73 14.85
N ALA A 40 -22.84 -17.51 13.78
CA ALA A 40 -23.63 -17.25 12.58
C ALA A 40 -23.80 -18.59 11.85
N ALA A 41 -24.94 -18.78 11.19
CA ALA A 41 -25.13 -19.90 10.29
C ALA A 41 -24.20 -19.76 9.07
N VAL A 42 -23.85 -20.89 8.44
CA VAL A 42 -23.12 -20.88 7.16
C VAL A 42 -24.05 -20.27 6.11
N PRO A 43 -23.66 -19.15 5.46
CA PRO A 43 -24.47 -18.53 4.41
C PRO A 43 -24.69 -19.49 3.24
N ALA A 44 -25.92 -19.56 2.74
CA ALA A 44 -26.30 -20.44 1.65
C ALA A 44 -26.67 -19.66 0.39
N ARG A 45 -26.52 -20.29 -0.78
CA ARG A 45 -26.93 -19.74 -2.07
C ARG A 45 -28.43 -19.42 -2.13
N PRO A 46 -28.87 -18.50 -3.00
CA PRO A 46 -28.08 -17.69 -3.93
C PRO A 46 -27.38 -16.49 -3.25
N PHE A 47 -26.23 -16.09 -3.81
CA PHE A 47 -25.52 -14.85 -3.41
C PHE A 47 -25.74 -13.73 -4.42
N PHE A 48 -25.71 -14.07 -5.71
CA PHE A 48 -25.96 -13.14 -6.81
C PHE A 48 -26.91 -13.78 -7.82
N ARG A 49 -27.77 -12.97 -8.42
CA ARG A 49 -28.67 -13.38 -9.52
C ARG A 49 -28.21 -12.79 -10.86
N ALA A 50 -29.00 -12.97 -11.91
CA ALA A 50 -28.74 -12.32 -13.19
C ALA A 50 -28.61 -10.80 -13.03
N SER A 51 -27.75 -10.18 -13.84
CA SER A 51 -27.54 -8.72 -13.78
C SER A 51 -28.86 -7.98 -13.98
N GLU A 52 -29.14 -7.02 -13.10
CA GLU A 52 -30.25 -6.08 -13.21
C GLU A 52 -29.83 -4.79 -13.92
N ARG A 53 -28.52 -4.61 -14.12
CA ARG A 53 -27.96 -3.48 -14.85
C ARG A 53 -28.43 -3.51 -16.30
N ARG A 54 -28.94 -2.38 -16.79
CA ARG A 54 -29.44 -2.19 -18.16
C ARG A 54 -28.52 -1.24 -18.93
N GLY A 55 -28.41 -1.46 -20.24
CA GLY A 55 -27.63 -0.60 -21.14
C GLY A 55 -26.16 -1.02 -21.26
N ASP A 56 -25.36 -0.15 -21.90
CA ASP A 56 -23.94 -0.42 -22.14
C ASP A 56 -23.16 -0.43 -20.82
N VAL A 57 -22.50 -1.56 -20.56
CA VAL A 57 -21.57 -1.71 -19.43
C VAL A 57 -20.13 -1.51 -19.91
N PRO A 58 -19.21 -1.07 -19.03
CA PRO A 58 -17.80 -0.99 -19.39
C PRO A 58 -17.26 -2.38 -19.74
N SER A 59 -16.22 -2.43 -20.58
CA SER A 59 -15.55 -3.70 -20.88
C SER A 59 -15.14 -4.42 -19.58
N PRO A 60 -15.42 -5.73 -19.44
CA PRO A 60 -15.22 -6.43 -18.19
C PRO A 60 -13.74 -6.68 -17.87
N ASN A 61 -13.45 -6.94 -16.60
CA ASN A 61 -12.15 -7.43 -16.15
C ASN A 61 -12.03 -8.93 -16.43
N LYS A 62 -11.11 -9.30 -17.33
CA LYS A 62 -10.87 -10.68 -17.76
C LYS A 62 -9.67 -11.34 -17.08
N ALA A 63 -9.06 -10.71 -16.08
CA ALA A 63 -7.86 -11.26 -15.43
C ALA A 63 -8.09 -12.68 -14.90
N TRP A 64 -9.27 -12.96 -14.34
CA TRP A 64 -9.60 -14.25 -13.71
C TRP A 64 -10.31 -15.25 -14.65
N ASP A 65 -10.09 -15.15 -15.96
CA ASP A 65 -10.74 -16.07 -16.93
C ASP A 65 -10.09 -17.45 -16.93
N ASP A 66 -8.75 -17.48 -16.93
CA ASP A 66 -7.99 -18.72 -17.16
C ASP A 66 -7.04 -19.07 -16.01
N ALA A 67 -6.90 -18.18 -15.02
CA ALA A 67 -5.94 -18.35 -13.93
C ALA A 67 -6.45 -17.83 -12.57
N LEU A 68 -5.90 -18.43 -11.52
CA LEU A 68 -5.85 -17.91 -10.16
C LEU A 68 -4.66 -16.94 -10.03
N HIS A 69 -4.85 -15.83 -9.33
CA HIS A 69 -3.84 -14.77 -9.19
C HIS A 69 -3.39 -14.54 -7.75
N TRP A 70 -2.09 -14.31 -7.59
CA TRP A 70 -1.49 -13.83 -6.34
C TRP A 70 -0.57 -12.64 -6.58
N PHE A 71 -0.78 -11.58 -5.79
CA PHE A 71 0.12 -10.42 -5.69
C PHE A 71 0.50 -9.76 -7.02
N GLY A 72 -0.37 -9.90 -8.03
CA GLY A 72 -0.22 -9.28 -9.34
C GLY A 72 0.79 -9.91 -10.29
N TRP A 73 1.47 -11.00 -9.92
CA TRP A 73 2.51 -11.61 -10.76
C TRP A 73 2.43 -13.13 -10.86
N TYR A 74 2.07 -13.80 -9.76
CA TYR A 74 2.06 -15.27 -9.72
C TYR A 74 0.70 -15.79 -10.13
N GLN A 75 0.69 -16.77 -11.02
CA GLN A 75 -0.52 -17.34 -11.60
C GLN A 75 -0.48 -18.86 -11.53
N ARG A 76 -1.66 -19.47 -11.37
CA ARG A 76 -1.88 -20.91 -11.59
C ARG A 76 -3.10 -21.11 -12.46
N PRO A 77 -3.17 -22.15 -13.30
CA PRO A 77 -4.36 -22.45 -14.07
C PRO A 77 -5.63 -22.50 -13.21
N LEU A 78 -6.76 -22.05 -13.77
CA LEU A 78 -8.04 -22.15 -13.10
C LEU A 78 -8.40 -23.63 -12.84
N PRO A 79 -8.85 -24.01 -11.63
CA PRO A 79 -9.28 -25.38 -11.36
C PRO A 79 -10.58 -25.71 -12.10
N SER A 80 -10.80 -27.00 -12.37
CA SER A 80 -12.04 -27.47 -13.02
C SER A 80 -13.28 -27.31 -12.15
N ASP A 81 -13.12 -27.25 -10.82
CA ASP A 81 -14.20 -27.09 -9.85
C ASP A 81 -13.94 -25.90 -8.93
N THR A 82 -13.46 -26.12 -7.69
CA THR A 82 -13.14 -25.04 -6.73
C THR A 82 -11.65 -25.04 -6.36
N PRO A 83 -11.07 -23.88 -6.01
CA PRO A 83 -9.69 -23.81 -5.57
C PRO A 83 -9.55 -24.28 -4.12
N ASN A 84 -8.34 -24.69 -3.75
CA ASN A 84 -8.00 -24.90 -2.34
C ASN A 84 -7.88 -23.55 -1.62
N TRP A 85 -8.90 -23.17 -0.84
CA TRP A 85 -8.95 -21.91 -0.06
C TRP A 85 -7.89 -21.77 1.02
N PHE A 86 -7.19 -22.86 1.34
CA PHE A 86 -6.10 -22.91 2.31
C PHE A 86 -4.73 -23.07 1.64
N GLY A 87 -4.68 -23.15 0.32
CA GLY A 87 -3.43 -23.30 -0.43
C GLY A 87 -2.56 -22.05 -0.32
N ASN A 88 -1.27 -22.23 -0.05
CA ASN A 88 -0.27 -21.18 -0.16
C ASN A 88 0.77 -21.62 -1.20
N PRO A 89 0.82 -20.99 -2.39
CA PRO A 89 1.75 -21.41 -3.43
C PRO A 89 3.20 -21.06 -3.13
N PHE A 90 3.48 -20.26 -2.09
CA PHE A 90 4.80 -19.79 -1.71
C PHE A 90 5.36 -20.49 -0.46
N SER A 91 4.65 -21.48 0.09
CA SER A 91 5.10 -22.19 1.28
C SER A 91 4.62 -23.63 1.31
N GLU A 92 5.55 -24.54 1.57
CA GLU A 92 5.26 -25.95 1.86
C GLU A 92 4.88 -26.20 3.33
N THR A 93 4.90 -25.15 4.16
CA THR A 93 4.54 -25.25 5.59
C THR A 93 3.10 -25.74 5.73
N ARG A 94 2.87 -26.63 6.70
CA ARG A 94 1.53 -27.11 7.05
C ARG A 94 0.61 -25.92 7.38
N GLN A 95 -0.52 -25.87 6.67
CA GLN A 95 -1.47 -24.79 6.80
C GLN A 95 -2.22 -24.85 8.14
N PRO A 96 -2.70 -23.70 8.67
CA PRO A 96 -3.46 -23.67 9.91
C PRO A 96 -4.74 -24.51 9.81
N ASP A 97 -5.08 -25.21 10.90
CA ASP A 97 -6.33 -25.99 10.99
C ASP A 97 -7.55 -25.08 10.86
N ALA A 98 -8.30 -25.27 9.77
CA ALA A 98 -9.47 -24.50 9.39
C ALA A 98 -10.67 -24.67 10.33
N SER A 99 -10.72 -25.75 11.12
CA SER A 99 -11.80 -26.02 12.08
C SER A 99 -11.69 -25.24 13.39
N ARG A 100 -10.50 -24.68 13.68
CA ARG A 100 -10.22 -23.95 14.92
C ARG A 100 -10.89 -22.59 14.91
N ASP A 101 -11.23 -22.09 16.10
CA ASP A 101 -11.60 -20.69 16.24
C ASP A 101 -10.49 -19.78 15.72
N TRP A 102 -10.87 -18.78 14.93
CA TRP A 102 -9.91 -17.88 14.25
C TRP A 102 -8.90 -17.26 15.22
N TRP A 103 -9.31 -16.96 16.46
CA TRP A 103 -8.46 -16.31 17.47
C TRP A 103 -7.40 -17.23 18.07
N ARG A 104 -7.52 -18.55 17.88
CA ARG A 104 -6.54 -19.57 18.31
C ARG A 104 -5.45 -19.83 17.25
N ILE A 105 -5.58 -19.24 16.07
CA ILE A 105 -4.59 -19.39 14.99
C ILE A 105 -3.43 -18.42 15.24
N SER A 106 -2.21 -18.92 15.13
CA SER A 106 -0.97 -18.14 15.30
C SER A 106 -0.79 -17.14 14.16
N ASP A 107 -0.34 -15.94 14.48
CA ASP A 107 -0.09 -14.88 13.49
C ASP A 107 1.09 -15.23 12.54
N PHE A 108 2.03 -16.08 12.99
CA PHE A 108 3.27 -16.39 12.25
C PHE A 108 3.64 -17.89 12.25
N GLY A 109 2.71 -18.76 12.66
CA GLY A 109 2.99 -20.18 12.90
C GLY A 109 2.98 -21.10 11.66
N ALA A 110 2.65 -20.58 10.47
CA ALA A 110 2.43 -21.38 9.27
C ALA A 110 2.95 -20.67 7.99
N GLY A 111 4.20 -20.21 8.01
CA GLY A 111 4.76 -19.40 6.92
C GLY A 111 4.07 -18.03 6.79
N ASP A 112 4.25 -17.37 5.65
CA ASP A 112 3.56 -16.10 5.38
C ASP A 112 2.09 -16.36 5.02
N ILE A 113 1.19 -16.12 5.98
CA ILE A 113 -0.24 -16.40 5.86
C ILE A 113 -0.92 -15.59 4.73
N LYS A 114 -0.29 -14.52 4.23
CA LYS A 114 -0.86 -13.72 3.14
C LYS A 114 -1.03 -14.53 1.86
N GLY A 115 -0.12 -15.46 1.57
CA GLY A 115 -0.25 -16.34 0.40
C GLY A 115 -1.53 -17.17 0.41
N LEU A 116 -1.99 -17.55 1.61
CA LEU A 116 -3.28 -18.21 1.83
C LEU A 116 -4.45 -17.22 1.69
N TRP A 117 -4.35 -16.04 2.31
CA TRP A 117 -5.45 -15.07 2.32
C TRP A 117 -5.80 -14.50 0.95
N GLU A 118 -4.85 -14.44 0.03
CA GLU A 118 -4.99 -13.73 -1.25
C GLU A 118 -6.19 -14.23 -2.08
N LEU A 119 -6.41 -15.54 -2.20
CA LEU A 119 -7.59 -16.08 -2.88
C LEU A 119 -8.91 -15.74 -2.16
N SER A 120 -8.85 -15.67 -0.84
CA SER A 120 -9.97 -15.34 0.04
C SER A 120 -10.20 -13.84 0.21
N ARG A 121 -9.53 -12.99 -0.59
CA ARG A 121 -9.84 -11.56 -0.71
C ARG A 121 -10.99 -11.29 -1.68
N PHE A 122 -11.46 -12.28 -2.43
CA PHE A 122 -12.59 -12.15 -3.36
C PHE A 122 -12.33 -11.17 -4.52
N ASN A 123 -11.07 -11.00 -4.93
CA ASN A 123 -10.71 -10.27 -6.14
C ASN A 123 -11.46 -10.82 -7.37
N TRP A 124 -11.61 -12.15 -7.45
CA TRP A 124 -12.37 -12.85 -8.48
C TRP A 124 -13.88 -12.56 -8.45
N VAL A 125 -14.48 -12.29 -7.28
CA VAL A 125 -15.91 -11.93 -7.19
C VAL A 125 -16.13 -10.61 -7.91
N LEU A 126 -15.29 -9.61 -7.63
CA LEU A 126 -15.39 -8.31 -8.26
C LEU A 126 -15.12 -8.41 -9.77
N ALA A 127 -14.07 -9.11 -10.19
CA ALA A 127 -13.78 -9.31 -11.61
C ALA A 127 -14.93 -10.03 -12.36
N TRP A 128 -15.42 -11.17 -11.85
CA TRP A 128 -16.52 -11.89 -12.50
C TRP A 128 -17.86 -11.18 -12.42
N SER A 129 -18.09 -10.30 -11.43
CA SER A 129 -19.28 -9.44 -11.43
C SER A 129 -19.31 -8.51 -12.65
N THR A 130 -18.16 -8.01 -13.10
CA THR A 130 -18.08 -7.19 -14.32
C THR A 130 -18.42 -7.99 -15.58
N LYS A 131 -18.00 -9.26 -15.65
CA LYS A 131 -18.34 -10.17 -16.76
C LYS A 131 -19.82 -10.56 -16.75
N ALA A 132 -20.35 -10.87 -15.57
CA ALA A 132 -21.75 -11.20 -15.41
C ALA A 132 -22.67 -10.01 -15.74
N ALA A 133 -22.22 -8.78 -15.44
CA ALA A 133 -22.88 -7.56 -15.88
C ALA A 133 -22.84 -7.39 -17.41
N ASP A 134 -21.79 -7.87 -18.07
CA ASP A 134 -21.60 -7.95 -19.53
C ASP A 134 -22.26 -9.20 -20.17
N GLY A 135 -23.08 -9.94 -19.42
CA GLY A 135 -23.87 -11.06 -19.94
C GLY A 135 -23.23 -12.45 -19.84
N ASP A 136 -22.04 -12.59 -19.24
CA ASP A 136 -21.39 -13.89 -19.03
C ASP A 136 -22.09 -14.69 -17.91
N THR A 137 -23.07 -15.52 -18.30
CA THR A 137 -23.81 -16.39 -17.38
C THR A 137 -22.95 -17.49 -16.76
N ALA A 138 -21.85 -17.89 -17.40
CA ALA A 138 -20.94 -18.91 -16.87
C ALA A 138 -20.10 -18.33 -15.73
N ALA A 139 -19.61 -17.09 -15.86
CA ALA A 139 -18.95 -16.37 -14.79
C ALA A 139 -19.86 -16.20 -13.56
N LEU A 140 -21.14 -15.85 -13.76
CA LEU A 140 -22.11 -15.76 -12.66
C LEU A 140 -22.34 -17.09 -11.92
N LYS A 141 -22.50 -18.19 -12.67
CA LYS A 141 -22.68 -19.53 -12.09
C LYS A 141 -21.46 -19.96 -11.29
N ARG A 142 -20.26 -19.79 -11.86
CA ARG A 142 -18.99 -20.10 -11.19
C ARG A 142 -18.77 -19.24 -9.96
N MET A 143 -19.08 -17.93 -10.03
CA MET A 143 -18.98 -17.02 -8.89
C MET A 143 -19.86 -17.46 -7.72
N ASN A 144 -21.13 -17.81 -7.95
CA ASN A 144 -22.02 -18.33 -6.89
C ASN A 144 -21.54 -19.68 -6.35
N HIS A 145 -21.06 -20.57 -7.22
CA HIS A 145 -20.54 -21.88 -6.83
C HIS A 145 -19.33 -21.75 -5.90
N TRP A 146 -18.36 -20.91 -6.28
CA TRP A 146 -17.15 -20.66 -5.49
C TRP A 146 -17.46 -19.96 -4.16
N LEU A 147 -18.44 -19.03 -4.13
CA LEU A 147 -18.86 -18.42 -2.87
C LEU A 147 -19.51 -19.43 -1.93
N ALA A 148 -20.35 -20.33 -2.45
CA ALA A 148 -20.98 -21.38 -1.66
C ALA A 148 -19.94 -22.35 -1.09
N ASP A 149 -18.98 -22.75 -1.91
CA ASP A 149 -17.88 -23.61 -1.49
C ASP A 149 -16.99 -22.94 -0.44
N TRP A 150 -16.60 -21.67 -0.69
CA TRP A 150 -15.82 -20.90 0.29
C TRP A 150 -16.55 -20.77 1.62
N ALA A 151 -17.86 -20.48 1.63
CA ALA A 151 -18.64 -20.33 2.84
C ALA A 151 -18.73 -21.64 3.64
N ARG A 152 -18.84 -22.78 2.95
CA ARG A 152 -18.85 -24.12 3.55
C ARG A 152 -17.51 -24.52 4.15
N GLU A 153 -16.42 -24.27 3.42
CA GLU A 153 -15.04 -24.57 3.87
C GLU A 153 -14.52 -23.58 4.91
N ASN A 154 -15.05 -22.35 4.93
CA ASN A 154 -14.69 -21.30 5.88
C ASN A 154 -15.89 -20.90 6.73
N PRO A 155 -16.43 -21.82 7.57
CA PRO A 155 -17.59 -21.52 8.38
C PRO A 155 -17.33 -20.29 9.25
N PRO A 156 -18.35 -19.44 9.53
CA PRO A 156 -18.15 -18.19 10.23
C PRO A 156 -17.29 -18.32 11.48
N TYR A 157 -16.27 -17.47 11.57
CA TYR A 157 -15.37 -17.35 12.71
C TYR A 157 -14.46 -18.57 12.95
N LYS A 158 -14.28 -19.44 11.96
CA LYS A 158 -13.33 -20.56 12.03
C LYS A 158 -12.23 -20.40 10.99
N GLY A 159 -11.05 -20.91 11.28
CA GLY A 159 -9.97 -21.00 10.30
C GLY A 159 -9.26 -19.68 9.98
N PRO A 160 -8.19 -19.76 9.17
CA PRO A 160 -7.27 -18.66 8.95
C PRO A 160 -7.91 -17.50 8.18
N ASN A 161 -8.89 -17.75 7.31
CA ASN A 161 -9.53 -16.71 6.50
C ASN A 161 -10.41 -15.74 7.32
N TRP A 162 -10.77 -16.10 8.57
CA TRP A 162 -11.48 -15.23 9.52
C TRP A 162 -10.56 -14.53 10.53
N LYS A 163 -9.25 -14.78 10.47
CA LYS A 163 -8.26 -14.29 11.45
C LYS A 163 -8.11 -12.77 11.43
N CYS A 164 -8.04 -12.16 10.24
CA CYS A 164 -7.77 -10.74 10.08
C CYS A 164 -9.04 -9.94 9.76
N GLY A 165 -9.28 -8.86 10.52
CA GLY A 165 -10.43 -7.95 10.30
C GLY A 165 -10.36 -7.19 8.98
N GLN A 166 -9.17 -6.82 8.53
CA GLN A 166 -8.96 -6.18 7.23
C GLN A 166 -9.30 -7.12 6.07
N GLU A 167 -8.90 -8.39 6.13
CA GLU A 167 -9.23 -9.37 5.09
C GLU A 167 -10.76 -9.61 5.02
N ALA A 168 -11.43 -9.67 6.17
CA ALA A 168 -12.90 -9.69 6.23
C ALA A 168 -13.53 -8.42 5.65
N SER A 169 -12.88 -7.27 5.82
CA SER A 169 -13.34 -5.99 5.28
C SER A 169 -13.24 -5.93 3.77
N ILE A 170 -12.11 -6.39 3.19
CA ILE A 170 -11.92 -6.48 1.74
C ILE A 170 -13.04 -7.32 1.11
N ARG A 171 -13.38 -8.48 1.72
CA ARG A 171 -14.52 -9.30 1.25
C ARG A 171 -15.85 -8.55 1.27
N VAL A 172 -16.17 -7.83 2.35
CA VAL A 172 -17.40 -6.99 2.40
C VAL A 172 -17.41 -5.96 1.27
N LEU A 173 -16.29 -5.26 1.07
CA LEU A 173 -16.19 -4.23 0.04
C LEU A 173 -16.38 -4.82 -1.35
N HIS A 174 -15.79 -5.98 -1.65
CA HIS A 174 -15.96 -6.66 -2.93
C HIS A 174 -17.37 -7.22 -3.13
N LEU A 175 -17.98 -7.79 -2.10
CA LEU A 175 -19.35 -8.31 -2.16
C LEU A 175 -20.35 -7.18 -2.47
N VAL A 176 -20.25 -6.05 -1.76
CA VAL A 176 -21.13 -4.89 -1.99
C VAL A 176 -20.86 -4.23 -3.33
N ALA A 177 -19.60 -4.04 -3.72
CA ALA A 177 -19.25 -3.48 -5.03
C ALA A 177 -19.72 -4.37 -6.18
N SER A 178 -19.69 -5.69 -6.02
CA SER A 178 -20.20 -6.65 -7.01
C SER A 178 -21.73 -6.60 -7.11
N ALA A 179 -22.43 -6.47 -5.97
CA ALA A 179 -23.88 -6.28 -5.95
C ALA A 179 -24.26 -4.99 -6.69
N TRP A 180 -23.51 -3.91 -6.47
CA TRP A 180 -23.70 -2.66 -7.18
C TRP A 180 -23.40 -2.78 -8.68
N ALA A 181 -22.29 -3.40 -9.07
CA ALA A 181 -21.94 -3.61 -10.47
C ALA A 181 -23.04 -4.38 -11.24
N LEU A 182 -23.73 -5.30 -10.56
CA LEU A 182 -24.85 -6.09 -11.09
C LEU A 182 -26.22 -5.42 -10.93
N GLY A 183 -26.32 -4.24 -10.31
CA GLY A 183 -27.57 -3.54 -10.05
C GLY A 183 -28.43 -4.13 -8.92
N GLN A 184 -27.90 -5.06 -8.12
CA GLN A 184 -28.61 -5.82 -7.09
C GLN A 184 -28.53 -5.19 -5.69
N ASP A 185 -27.87 -4.04 -5.54
CA ASP A 185 -27.50 -3.50 -4.24
C ASP A 185 -28.66 -2.99 -3.38
N ARG A 186 -29.84 -2.79 -3.98
CA ARG A 186 -31.08 -2.41 -3.28
C ARG A 186 -31.92 -3.58 -2.80
N ALA A 187 -31.78 -4.74 -3.45
CA ALA A 187 -32.52 -5.95 -3.14
C ALA A 187 -31.57 -7.16 -3.18
N PRO A 188 -30.58 -7.24 -2.28
CA PRO A 188 -29.60 -8.32 -2.31
C PRO A 188 -30.23 -9.67 -1.97
N GLU A 189 -29.64 -10.75 -2.49
CA GLU A 189 -30.08 -12.11 -2.14
C GLU A 189 -29.84 -12.43 -0.66
N PRO A 190 -30.66 -13.30 -0.03
CA PRO A 190 -30.49 -13.66 1.38
C PRO A 190 -29.10 -14.19 1.73
N GLY A 191 -28.50 -15.01 0.85
CA GLY A 191 -27.15 -15.54 1.06
C GLY A 191 -26.08 -14.45 1.12
N LEU A 192 -26.24 -13.39 0.33
CA LEU A 192 -25.34 -12.22 0.33
C LEU A 192 -25.53 -11.37 1.58
N VAL A 193 -26.78 -11.21 2.03
CA VAL A 193 -27.11 -10.56 3.31
C VAL A 193 -26.43 -11.28 4.47
N ASP A 194 -26.61 -12.59 4.57
CA ASP A 194 -26.06 -13.43 5.65
C ASP A 194 -24.53 -13.41 5.65
N LEU A 195 -23.92 -13.58 4.47
CA LEU A 195 -22.47 -13.54 4.32
C LEU A 195 -21.89 -12.18 4.72
N THR A 196 -22.51 -11.10 4.26
CA THR A 196 -22.08 -9.73 4.61
C THR A 196 -22.26 -9.47 6.11
N ALA A 197 -23.39 -9.86 6.69
CA ALA A 197 -23.67 -9.69 8.12
C ALA A 197 -22.67 -10.46 9.01
N ALA A 198 -22.28 -11.68 8.65
CA ALA A 198 -21.27 -12.44 9.38
C ALA A 198 -19.90 -11.72 9.37
N HIS A 199 -19.50 -11.13 8.24
CA HIS A 199 -18.28 -10.35 8.16
C HIS A 199 -18.34 -9.04 8.96
N LEU A 200 -19.45 -8.32 8.90
CA LEU A 200 -19.63 -7.08 9.67
C LEU A 200 -19.61 -7.33 11.18
N GLN A 201 -20.19 -8.43 11.66
CA GLN A 201 -20.08 -8.86 13.04
C GLN A 201 -18.62 -9.12 13.46
N ARG A 202 -17.87 -9.86 12.61
CA ARG A 202 -16.44 -10.12 12.83
C ARG A 202 -15.68 -8.80 12.96
N ILE A 203 -15.88 -7.86 12.04
CA ILE A 203 -15.17 -6.58 11.99
C ILE A 203 -15.53 -5.71 13.21
N ALA A 204 -16.83 -5.53 13.46
CA ALA A 204 -17.33 -4.68 14.55
C ALA A 204 -16.79 -5.12 15.91
N SER A 205 -16.62 -6.43 16.13
CA SER A 205 -16.10 -6.97 17.39
C SER A 205 -14.64 -6.61 17.68
N THR A 206 -13.83 -6.27 16.66
CA THR A 206 -12.39 -5.99 16.82
C THR A 206 -11.96 -4.59 16.37
N ILE A 207 -12.89 -3.70 15.99
CA ILE A 207 -12.56 -2.37 15.46
C ILE A 207 -11.64 -1.54 16.40
N SER A 208 -11.77 -1.71 17.72
CA SER A 208 -10.89 -1.04 18.69
C SER A 208 -9.43 -1.48 18.56
N TYR A 209 -9.20 -2.76 18.29
CA TYR A 209 -7.86 -3.29 18.03
C TYR A 209 -7.26 -2.68 16.77
N ALA A 210 -8.01 -2.63 15.67
CA ALA A 210 -7.58 -2.02 14.41
C ALA A 210 -7.20 -0.53 14.59
N ILE A 211 -8.00 0.23 15.34
CA ILE A 211 -7.71 1.64 15.68
C ILE A 211 -6.39 1.76 16.45
N GLY A 212 -6.11 0.84 17.37
CA GLY A 212 -4.88 0.80 18.15
C GLY A 212 -3.62 0.56 17.31
N GLN A 213 -3.76 0.00 16.11
CA GLN A 213 -2.62 -0.22 15.21
C GLN A 213 -2.19 1.03 14.44
N GLN A 214 -3.02 2.08 14.35
CA GLN A 214 -2.71 3.32 13.60
C GLN A 214 -2.19 3.10 12.16
N ASN A 215 -2.76 2.13 11.45
CA ASN A 215 -2.45 1.79 10.06
C ASN A 215 -3.76 1.64 9.23
N ASN A 216 -3.62 1.23 7.97
CA ASN A 216 -4.71 1.03 7.01
C ASN A 216 -5.77 -0.02 7.43
N HIS A 217 -5.53 -0.85 8.46
CA HIS A 217 -6.58 -1.73 8.99
C HIS A 217 -7.76 -0.89 9.50
N GLY A 218 -7.45 0.20 10.21
CA GLY A 218 -8.48 1.08 10.75
C GLY A 218 -9.33 1.76 9.67
N THR A 219 -8.74 2.08 8.50
CA THR A 219 -9.48 2.69 7.37
C THR A 219 -10.32 1.64 6.63
N SER A 220 -9.74 0.46 6.38
CA SER A 220 -10.41 -0.64 5.67
C SER A 220 -11.60 -1.19 6.47
N GLU A 221 -11.42 -1.42 7.77
CA GLU A 221 -12.49 -1.90 8.67
C GLU A 221 -13.59 -0.85 8.86
N ALA A 222 -13.23 0.44 8.92
CA ALA A 222 -14.21 1.52 8.98
C ALA A 222 -15.03 1.64 7.68
N ALA A 223 -14.39 1.50 6.52
CA ALA A 223 -15.04 1.51 5.22
C ALA A 223 -16.03 0.36 5.07
N ALA A 224 -15.63 -0.86 5.45
CA ALA A 224 -16.51 -2.02 5.41
C ALA A 224 -17.72 -1.86 6.34
N LEU A 225 -17.53 -1.36 7.57
CA LEU A 225 -18.66 -1.07 8.48
C LEU A 225 -19.60 0.01 7.91
N PHE A 226 -19.05 1.04 7.27
CA PHE A 226 -19.85 2.11 6.67
C PHE A 226 -20.66 1.61 5.47
N ILE A 227 -19.98 1.04 4.47
CA ILE A 227 -20.57 0.56 3.22
C ILE A 227 -21.50 -0.64 3.51
N GLY A 228 -21.00 -1.67 4.17
CA GLY A 228 -21.77 -2.87 4.48
C GLY A 228 -22.94 -2.61 5.42
N GLY A 229 -22.77 -1.76 6.43
CA GLY A 229 -23.88 -1.33 7.29
C GLY A 229 -24.95 -0.55 6.52
N SER A 230 -24.55 0.32 5.59
CA SER A 230 -25.51 1.02 4.72
C SER A 230 -26.20 0.07 3.73
N PHE A 231 -25.50 -0.93 3.23
CA PHE A 231 -26.02 -1.93 2.30
C PHE A 231 -27.08 -2.83 2.96
N LEU A 232 -26.87 -3.23 4.21
CA LEU A 232 -27.82 -4.06 4.97
C LEU A 232 -28.93 -3.28 5.68
N SER A 233 -29.05 -1.97 5.44
CA SER A 233 -30.11 -1.16 6.04
C SER A 233 -31.49 -1.72 5.69
N GLY A 234 -32.32 -1.99 6.70
CA GLY A 234 -33.62 -2.64 6.56
C GLY A 234 -33.59 -4.18 6.50
N SER A 235 -32.42 -4.81 6.37
CA SER A 235 -32.26 -6.27 6.33
C SER A 235 -31.61 -6.86 7.60
N ASP A 236 -30.80 -6.08 8.33
CA ASP A 236 -30.23 -6.48 9.63
C ASP A 236 -30.47 -5.37 10.67
N PRO A 237 -30.99 -5.67 11.88
CA PRO A 237 -31.26 -4.66 12.90
C PRO A 237 -30.01 -3.93 13.42
N ARG A 238 -28.81 -4.46 13.16
CA ARG A 238 -27.51 -3.85 13.56
C ARG A 238 -26.92 -2.95 12.49
N ALA A 239 -27.47 -2.99 11.27
CA ALA A 239 -26.94 -2.33 10.08
C ALA A 239 -26.66 -0.84 10.28
N GLU A 240 -27.63 -0.09 10.82
CA GLU A 240 -27.49 1.34 11.08
C GLU A 240 -26.38 1.65 12.10
N THR A 241 -26.20 0.79 13.09
CA THR A 241 -25.13 0.94 14.10
C THR A 241 -23.76 0.70 13.49
N TRP A 242 -23.64 -0.30 12.60
CA TRP A 242 -22.41 -0.50 11.83
C TRP A 242 -22.13 0.68 10.91
N ALA A 243 -23.12 1.16 10.15
CA ALA A 243 -22.98 2.28 9.23
C ALA A 243 -22.49 3.55 9.95
N ARG A 244 -23.15 3.90 11.06
CA ARG A 244 -22.80 5.06 11.90
C ARG A 244 -21.42 4.91 12.55
N THR A 245 -21.08 3.71 13.01
CA THR A 245 -19.74 3.43 13.55
C THR A 245 -18.68 3.58 12.49
N GLY A 246 -18.88 2.98 11.31
CA GLY A 246 -17.98 3.07 10.16
C GLY A 246 -17.74 4.52 9.75
N ARG A 247 -18.80 5.31 9.55
CA ARG A 247 -18.69 6.74 9.23
C ARG A 247 -17.87 7.50 10.27
N ARG A 248 -18.21 7.36 11.55
CA ARG A 248 -17.47 8.03 12.64
C ARG A 248 -15.99 7.64 12.64
N ARG A 249 -15.67 6.38 12.35
CA ARG A 249 -14.28 5.92 12.25
C ARG A 249 -13.59 6.44 10.99
N LEU A 250 -14.25 6.48 9.82
CA LEU A 250 -13.67 7.08 8.62
C LEU A 250 -13.25 8.53 8.85
N GLU A 251 -14.13 9.34 9.46
CA GLU A 251 -13.85 10.74 9.84
C GLU A 251 -12.63 10.84 10.76
N GLU A 252 -12.61 10.05 11.83
CA GLU A 252 -11.57 10.09 12.84
C GLU A 252 -10.23 9.51 12.33
N ARG A 253 -10.27 8.49 11.47
CA ARG A 253 -9.08 7.90 10.84
C ARG A 253 -8.47 8.84 9.80
N ALA A 254 -9.27 9.53 8.99
CA ALA A 254 -8.77 10.54 8.06
C ALA A 254 -8.12 11.71 8.83
N ALA A 255 -8.78 12.17 9.90
CA ALA A 255 -8.28 13.21 10.77
C ALA A 255 -6.97 12.87 11.47
N THR A 256 -6.74 11.58 11.75
CA THR A 256 -5.58 11.11 12.53
C THR A 256 -4.43 10.65 11.64
N LEU A 257 -4.70 9.81 10.64
CA LEU A 257 -3.69 9.07 9.89
C LEU A 257 -3.27 9.74 8.58
N ILE A 258 -4.05 10.70 8.08
CA ILE A 258 -3.71 11.47 6.87
C ILE A 258 -3.28 12.86 7.33
N GLU A 259 -2.08 13.27 6.96
CA GLU A 259 -1.54 14.58 7.31
C GLU A 259 -2.15 15.71 6.45
N PRO A 260 -1.97 17.00 6.83
CA PRO A 260 -2.55 18.10 6.07
C PRO A 260 -2.09 18.16 4.61
N ASP A 261 -0.88 17.66 4.34
CA ASP A 261 -0.30 17.58 3.01
C ASP A 261 -0.68 16.30 2.25
N GLY A 262 -1.58 15.48 2.84
CA GLY A 262 -2.06 14.24 2.25
C GLY A 262 -1.24 13.02 2.59
N SER A 263 -0.01 13.15 3.11
CA SER A 263 0.83 12.00 3.42
C SER A 263 0.20 11.08 4.47
N PHE A 264 0.32 9.77 4.28
CA PHE A 264 -0.34 8.76 5.10
C PHE A 264 0.60 8.11 6.12
N SER A 265 0.04 7.69 7.27
CA SER A 265 0.77 7.23 8.47
C SER A 265 1.73 6.06 8.27
N GLN A 266 1.64 5.32 7.17
CA GLN A 266 2.48 4.14 6.91
C GLN A 266 3.69 4.42 6.03
N TYR A 267 3.83 5.64 5.48
CA TYR A 267 4.95 6.03 4.63
C TYR A 267 5.19 5.04 3.48
N SER A 268 4.12 4.65 2.80
CA SER A 268 4.14 3.63 1.74
C SER A 268 3.22 4.01 0.61
N VAL A 269 3.71 3.93 -0.63
CA VAL A 269 2.93 4.23 -1.84
C VAL A 269 1.80 3.20 -2.02
N THR A 270 2.09 1.91 -1.85
CA THR A 270 1.09 0.84 -1.96
C THR A 270 -0.01 0.95 -0.90
N TYR A 271 0.37 1.27 0.35
CA TYR A 271 -0.62 1.46 1.42
C TYR A 271 -1.36 2.78 1.34
N HIS A 272 -0.77 3.80 0.73
CA HIS A 272 -1.46 5.03 0.39
C HIS A 272 -2.54 4.76 -0.66
N ARG A 273 -2.24 4.00 -1.73
CA ARG A 273 -3.25 3.54 -2.70
C ARG A 273 -4.38 2.79 -2.00
N LEU A 274 -4.08 1.78 -1.19
CA LEU A 274 -5.11 1.01 -0.48
C LEU A 274 -6.00 1.93 0.36
N MET A 275 -5.41 2.85 1.14
CA MET A 275 -6.16 3.82 1.92
C MET A 275 -7.06 4.67 1.02
N LEU A 276 -6.52 5.23 -0.06
CA LEU A 276 -7.24 6.11 -0.96
C LEU A 276 -8.40 5.38 -1.66
N ASP A 277 -8.18 4.15 -2.13
CA ASP A 277 -9.21 3.30 -2.73
C ASP A 277 -10.36 3.00 -1.74
N THR A 278 -10.05 2.73 -0.45
CA THR A 278 -11.10 2.49 0.56
C THR A 278 -11.99 3.71 0.77
N TYR A 279 -11.42 4.91 0.75
CA TYR A 279 -12.17 6.16 0.87
C TYR A 279 -12.89 6.52 -0.43
N ALA A 280 -12.27 6.30 -1.59
CA ALA A 280 -12.87 6.53 -2.90
C ALA A 280 -14.13 5.67 -3.07
N LEU A 281 -14.06 4.37 -2.74
CA LEU A 281 -15.24 3.50 -2.76
C LEU A 281 -16.31 3.97 -1.76
N SER A 282 -15.90 4.43 -0.56
CA SER A 282 -16.84 4.95 0.44
C SER A 282 -17.56 6.22 -0.03
N GLU A 283 -16.85 7.14 -0.69
CA GLU A 283 -17.44 8.37 -1.24
C GLU A 283 -18.33 8.07 -2.45
N ALA A 284 -17.90 7.18 -3.35
CA ALA A 284 -18.71 6.74 -4.49
C ALA A 284 -20.02 6.09 -4.01
N TRP A 285 -19.94 5.16 -3.05
CA TRP A 285 -21.10 4.53 -2.42
C TRP A 285 -22.03 5.55 -1.75
N ARG A 286 -21.45 6.51 -1.01
CA ARG A 286 -22.22 7.58 -0.37
C ARG A 286 -23.03 8.38 -1.38
N ARG A 287 -22.43 8.76 -2.51
CA ARG A 287 -23.12 9.47 -3.60
C ARG A 287 -24.21 8.61 -4.22
N HIS A 288 -23.89 7.36 -4.59
CA HIS A 288 -24.82 6.38 -5.17
C HIS A 288 -26.09 6.20 -4.32
N ARG A 289 -25.93 6.11 -3.00
CA ARG A 289 -27.03 5.90 -2.05
C ARG A 289 -27.65 7.20 -1.51
N GLY A 290 -27.21 8.37 -1.97
CA GLY A 290 -27.71 9.67 -1.49
C GLY A 290 -27.48 9.90 0.01
N LEU A 291 -26.40 9.34 0.58
CA LEU A 291 -26.11 9.44 2.01
C LEU A 291 -25.50 10.82 2.36
N PRO A 292 -25.65 11.29 3.62
CA PRO A 292 -25.10 12.58 4.06
C PRO A 292 -23.62 12.73 3.73
N GLU A 293 -23.19 13.93 3.36
CA GLU A 293 -21.78 14.19 3.03
C GLU A 293 -20.82 13.87 4.18
N PHE A 294 -19.59 13.49 3.85
CA PHE A 294 -18.50 13.50 4.83
C PHE A 294 -18.08 14.93 5.16
N SER A 295 -17.44 15.13 6.31
CA SER A 295 -17.00 16.45 6.76
C SER A 295 -16.02 17.10 5.77
N THR A 296 -16.02 18.43 5.73
CA THR A 296 -15.03 19.21 4.96
C THR A 296 -13.60 18.81 5.32
N ARG A 297 -13.34 18.51 6.60
CA ARG A 297 -12.00 18.07 7.03
C ARG A 297 -11.60 16.77 6.33
N LEU A 298 -12.45 15.74 6.33
CA LEU A 298 -12.17 14.48 5.66
C LEU A 298 -11.96 14.72 4.16
N ARG A 299 -12.85 15.46 3.51
CA ARG A 299 -12.74 15.74 2.06
C ARG A 299 -11.43 16.46 1.71
N ASN A 300 -11.02 17.46 2.49
CA ASN A 300 -9.76 18.16 2.29
C ASN A 300 -8.54 17.24 2.46
N ARG A 301 -8.58 16.32 3.44
CA ARG A 301 -7.50 15.32 3.62
C ARG A 301 -7.40 14.36 2.43
N LEU A 302 -8.53 13.94 1.89
CA LEU A 302 -8.55 13.05 0.73
C LEU A 302 -8.16 13.76 -0.58
N ALA A 303 -8.52 15.04 -0.72
CA ALA A 303 -8.02 15.87 -1.82
C ALA A 303 -6.49 15.97 -1.77
N ALA A 304 -5.92 16.29 -0.61
CA ALA A 304 -4.46 16.36 -0.43
C ALA A 304 -3.79 14.98 -0.63
N ALA A 305 -4.40 13.90 -0.13
CA ALA A 305 -3.89 12.54 -0.34
C ALA A 305 -3.95 12.11 -1.82
N THR A 306 -4.94 12.60 -2.57
CA THR A 306 -5.02 12.38 -4.02
C THR A 306 -3.85 13.07 -4.72
N ASP A 307 -3.59 14.33 -4.41
CA ASP A 307 -2.46 15.09 -4.96
C ASP A 307 -1.12 14.42 -4.63
N TRP A 308 -0.97 13.94 -3.38
CA TRP A 308 0.23 13.25 -2.93
C TRP A 308 0.53 12.04 -3.83
N LEU A 309 -0.46 11.15 -4.02
CA LEU A 309 -0.24 9.95 -4.84
C LEU A 309 -0.03 10.31 -6.30
N TRP A 310 -0.79 11.28 -6.83
CA TRP A 310 -0.68 11.71 -8.22
C TRP A 310 0.69 12.30 -8.52
N SER A 311 1.27 13.07 -7.59
CA SER A 311 2.61 13.66 -7.75
C SER A 311 3.73 12.63 -7.95
N LEU A 312 3.54 11.43 -7.40
CA LEU A 312 4.51 10.32 -7.41
C LEU A 312 4.35 9.38 -8.61
N ILE A 313 3.36 9.60 -9.48
CA ILE A 313 3.12 8.73 -10.63
C ILE A 313 3.88 9.25 -11.85
N ASP A 314 4.51 8.31 -12.56
CA ASP A 314 4.91 8.52 -13.94
C ASP A 314 3.67 8.35 -14.84
N SER A 315 3.25 9.41 -15.53
CA SER A 315 1.99 9.41 -16.29
C SER A 315 1.99 8.44 -17.48
N LYS A 316 3.17 8.14 -18.04
CA LYS A 316 3.35 7.28 -19.21
C LYS A 316 3.16 5.81 -18.86
N SER A 317 3.91 5.31 -17.88
CA SER A 317 3.85 3.92 -17.40
C SER A 317 2.68 3.68 -16.46
N GLY A 318 2.27 4.69 -15.69
CA GLY A 318 1.34 4.58 -14.58
C GLY A 318 1.96 4.04 -13.29
N ASP A 319 3.25 3.72 -13.31
CA ASP A 319 3.98 3.24 -12.12
C ASP A 319 4.41 4.40 -11.21
N ALA A 320 4.86 4.05 -10.02
CA ALA A 320 5.30 4.96 -8.97
C ALA A 320 6.53 4.39 -8.23
N PRO A 321 7.27 5.19 -7.46
CA PRO A 321 8.31 4.68 -6.56
C PRO A 321 7.79 3.55 -5.66
N ASN A 322 8.63 2.55 -5.37
CA ASN A 322 8.27 1.43 -4.50
C ASN A 322 8.59 1.72 -3.01
N ILE A 323 8.40 2.96 -2.59
CA ILE A 323 8.76 3.45 -1.26
C ILE A 323 7.86 2.83 -0.20
N GLY A 324 8.49 2.36 0.88
CA GLY A 324 7.82 1.82 2.05
C GLY A 324 7.35 0.38 1.87
N ALA A 325 6.52 -0.05 2.81
CA ALA A 325 5.99 -1.41 2.86
C ALA A 325 5.07 -1.73 1.67
N ASN A 326 5.31 -2.85 0.99
CA ASN A 326 4.52 -3.33 -0.14
C ASN A 326 4.18 -4.82 0.07
N ASP A 327 2.90 -5.13 0.28
CA ASP A 327 2.40 -6.49 0.49
C ASP A 327 1.44 -6.98 -0.60
N GLY A 328 1.50 -6.36 -1.78
CA GLY A 328 0.62 -6.69 -2.89
C GLY A 328 -0.81 -6.15 -2.75
N ALA A 329 -1.12 -5.31 -1.75
CA ALA A 329 -2.45 -4.73 -1.62
C ALA A 329 -2.91 -3.96 -2.87
N HIS A 330 -4.06 -4.35 -3.42
CA HIS A 330 -4.74 -3.73 -4.54
C HIS A 330 -6.25 -4.00 -4.41
N LEU A 331 -7.02 -2.97 -4.03
CA LEU A 331 -8.42 -3.15 -3.63
C LEU A 331 -9.35 -3.30 -4.84
N LEU A 332 -9.36 -2.35 -5.77
CA LEU A 332 -10.42 -2.26 -6.76
C LEU A 332 -10.08 -2.96 -8.08
N GLN A 333 -10.37 -4.26 -8.17
CA GLN A 333 -10.23 -5.09 -9.39
C GLN A 333 -11.30 -4.78 -10.48
N LEU A 334 -11.63 -3.51 -10.69
CA LEU A 334 -12.58 -3.04 -11.72
C LEU A 334 -11.95 -2.88 -13.10
N THR A 335 -10.63 -3.05 -13.20
CA THR A 335 -9.86 -3.00 -14.44
C THR A 335 -8.93 -4.19 -14.52
N GLY A 336 -8.53 -4.56 -15.75
CA GLY A 336 -7.44 -5.51 -15.98
C GLY A 336 -6.06 -4.84 -16.09
N ALA A 337 -5.90 -3.63 -15.52
CA ALA A 337 -4.61 -2.95 -15.51
C ALA A 337 -3.60 -3.70 -14.63
N ASP A 338 -2.31 -3.53 -14.93
CA ASP A 338 -1.23 -4.14 -14.15
C ASP A 338 -1.28 -3.69 -12.69
N TYR A 339 -0.84 -4.55 -11.77
CA TYR A 339 -0.77 -4.24 -10.34
C TYR A 339 0.03 -2.96 -10.03
N ARG A 340 1.05 -2.64 -10.83
CA ARG A 340 1.87 -1.44 -10.70
C ARG A 340 1.30 -0.23 -11.42
N ASP A 341 0.18 -0.33 -12.14
CA ASP A 341 -0.50 0.84 -12.68
C ASP A 341 -1.39 1.49 -11.60
N PHE A 342 -0.98 2.66 -11.12
CA PHE A 342 -1.69 3.43 -10.09
C PHE A 342 -2.71 4.42 -10.70
N ARG A 343 -2.73 4.59 -12.03
CA ARG A 343 -3.63 5.55 -12.69
C ARG A 343 -5.11 5.28 -12.41
N PRO A 344 -5.63 4.03 -12.40
CA PRO A 344 -7.05 3.78 -12.08
C PRO A 344 -7.47 4.32 -10.70
N SER A 345 -6.62 4.15 -9.68
CA SER A 345 -6.87 4.65 -8.33
C SER A 345 -6.82 6.18 -8.25
N VAL A 346 -5.81 6.80 -8.87
CA VAL A 346 -5.68 8.26 -8.88
C VAL A 346 -6.77 8.91 -9.72
N GLN A 347 -7.13 8.35 -10.87
CA GLN A 347 -8.22 8.86 -11.71
C GLN A 347 -9.55 8.89 -10.93
N LEU A 348 -9.87 7.79 -10.23
CA LEU A 348 -11.09 7.71 -9.42
C LEU A 348 -11.07 8.73 -8.27
N ALA A 349 -9.95 8.83 -7.55
CA ALA A 349 -9.81 9.75 -6.45
C ALA A 349 -9.83 11.22 -6.89
N ALA A 350 -9.19 11.55 -8.03
CA ALA A 350 -9.20 12.89 -8.62
C ALA A 350 -10.62 13.30 -9.02
N ALA A 351 -11.38 12.42 -9.67
CA ALA A 351 -12.78 12.71 -10.02
C ALA A 351 -13.63 12.95 -8.77
N LEU A 352 -13.47 12.13 -7.72
CA LEU A 352 -14.27 12.23 -6.50
C LEU A 352 -13.90 13.43 -5.62
N PHE A 353 -12.61 13.66 -5.36
CA PHE A 353 -12.14 14.60 -4.34
C PHE A 353 -11.62 15.92 -4.92
N ARG A 354 -11.31 15.96 -6.22
CA ARG A 354 -10.85 17.16 -6.92
C ARG A 354 -11.80 17.62 -8.03
N GLY A 355 -12.78 16.79 -8.41
CA GLY A 355 -13.60 17.06 -9.60
C GLY A 355 -12.74 17.13 -10.87
N ALA A 356 -11.65 16.36 -10.91
CA ALA A 356 -10.59 16.49 -11.90
C ALA A 356 -10.38 15.20 -12.70
N ASP A 357 -10.00 15.37 -13.96
CA ASP A 357 -9.49 14.33 -14.83
C ASP A 357 -7.96 14.43 -14.84
N ALA A 358 -7.31 13.41 -14.27
CA ALA A 358 -5.87 13.42 -14.01
C ALA A 358 -5.04 12.98 -15.23
N PHE A 359 -5.59 12.12 -16.08
CA PHE A 359 -4.83 11.46 -17.15
C PHE A 359 -5.54 11.49 -18.52
N GLY A 360 -6.75 12.02 -18.62
CA GLY A 360 -7.51 12.02 -19.87
C GLY A 360 -8.09 10.63 -20.20
N PRO A 361 -8.52 10.41 -21.46
CA PRO A 361 -9.11 9.15 -21.87
C PRO A 361 -8.11 7.99 -21.81
N GLY A 362 -8.54 6.86 -21.23
CA GLY A 362 -7.73 5.64 -21.16
C GLY A 362 -8.38 4.53 -20.31
N PRO A 363 -7.73 3.36 -20.18
CA PRO A 363 -8.27 2.23 -19.44
C PRO A 363 -8.50 2.52 -17.94
N TRP A 364 -7.78 3.51 -17.38
CA TRP A 364 -7.96 4.00 -16.01
C TRP A 364 -9.30 4.71 -15.76
N MET A 365 -10.09 5.00 -16.79
CA MET A 365 -11.45 5.54 -16.64
C MET A 365 -12.49 4.48 -16.25
N LYS A 366 -12.18 3.18 -16.40
CA LYS A 366 -13.12 2.07 -16.13
C LYS A 366 -13.71 2.08 -14.70
N PRO A 367 -12.95 2.34 -13.62
CA PRO A 367 -13.53 2.41 -12.27
C PRO A 367 -14.61 3.48 -12.15
N LEU A 368 -14.44 4.64 -12.80
CA LEU A 368 -15.45 5.71 -12.79
C LEU A 368 -16.76 5.23 -13.41
N ARG A 369 -16.67 4.53 -14.54
CA ARG A 369 -17.85 3.99 -15.24
C ARG A 369 -18.56 2.90 -14.44
N TRP A 370 -17.81 1.97 -13.84
CA TRP A 370 -18.39 0.92 -13.01
C TRP A 370 -19.10 1.47 -11.78
N LEU A 371 -18.54 2.51 -11.16
CA LEU A 371 -19.03 3.15 -9.93
C LEU A 371 -19.88 4.41 -10.19
N GLU A 372 -20.28 4.65 -11.44
CA GLU A 372 -21.15 5.76 -11.86
C GLU A 372 -20.65 7.15 -11.39
N VAL A 373 -19.33 7.32 -11.37
CA VAL A 373 -18.67 8.58 -11.04
C VAL A 373 -18.52 9.40 -12.31
N ALA A 374 -19.01 10.64 -12.26
CA ALA A 374 -18.84 11.60 -13.35
C ALA A 374 -17.36 11.89 -13.60
N ASP A 375 -17.03 12.18 -14.84
CA ASP A 375 -15.69 12.64 -15.19
C ASP A 375 -15.40 13.98 -14.50
N GLY A 376 -14.13 14.18 -14.19
CA GLY A 376 -13.66 15.48 -13.75
C GLY A 376 -13.27 16.38 -14.93
N LYS A 377 -12.85 17.59 -14.60
CA LYS A 377 -12.29 18.53 -15.58
C LYS A 377 -10.79 18.28 -15.75
N SER A 378 -10.30 18.38 -16.98
CA SER A 378 -8.86 18.36 -17.24
C SER A 378 -8.17 19.44 -16.40
N ILE A 379 -7.07 19.08 -15.76
CA ILE A 379 -6.24 19.98 -14.96
C ILE A 379 -4.77 19.82 -15.33
N ALA A 380 -3.94 20.77 -14.93
CA ALA A 380 -2.51 20.71 -15.17
C ALA A 380 -1.87 19.52 -14.44
N SER A 381 -0.86 18.92 -15.07
CA SER A 381 -0.05 17.85 -14.47
C SER A 381 0.60 18.28 -13.14
N PRO A 382 0.94 17.32 -12.26
CA PRO A 382 1.65 17.62 -11.03
C PRO A 382 2.97 18.35 -11.28
N HIS A 383 3.27 19.33 -10.42
CA HIS A 383 4.53 20.07 -10.40
C HIS A 383 5.37 19.65 -9.20
N SER A 384 6.59 20.18 -9.10
CA SER A 384 7.49 19.93 -7.98
C SER A 384 6.88 20.41 -6.66
N GLN A 385 6.88 19.57 -5.62
CA GLN A 385 6.22 19.89 -4.35
C GLN A 385 6.92 19.23 -3.14
N SER A 386 6.87 19.92 -2.00
CA SER A 386 7.26 19.36 -0.71
C SER A 386 6.05 18.92 0.10
N PHE A 387 6.02 17.65 0.49
CA PHE A 387 5.05 17.09 1.44
C PHE A 387 5.72 16.98 2.80
N ASN A 388 5.81 18.14 3.47
CA ASN A 388 6.69 18.28 4.60
C ASN A 388 6.25 17.49 5.83
N HIS A 389 4.96 17.24 6.04
CA HIS A 389 4.48 16.46 7.20
C HIS A 389 4.86 14.98 7.10
N GLY A 390 4.84 14.43 5.88
CA GLY A 390 5.22 13.04 5.61
C GLY A 390 6.72 12.83 5.38
N GLY A 391 7.45 13.89 5.04
CA GLY A 391 8.88 13.84 4.78
C GLY A 391 9.23 13.48 3.33
N TYR A 392 8.63 14.17 2.35
CA TYR A 392 8.93 13.96 0.93
C TYR A 392 9.18 15.28 0.20
N HIS A 393 10.15 15.26 -0.71
CA HIS A 393 10.27 16.22 -1.80
C HIS A 393 10.07 15.46 -3.10
N VAL A 394 9.14 15.93 -3.93
CA VAL A 394 8.92 15.45 -5.30
C VAL A 394 9.39 16.56 -6.22
N LEU A 395 10.41 16.30 -7.02
CA LEU A 395 10.97 17.22 -8.00
C LEU A 395 10.59 16.71 -9.37
N ARG A 396 10.08 17.58 -10.24
CA ARG A 396 9.65 17.25 -11.60
C ARG A 396 10.13 18.34 -12.55
N ILE A 397 10.76 17.94 -13.65
CA ILE A 397 11.15 18.84 -14.74
C ILE A 397 11.18 18.05 -16.05
N GLY A 398 10.46 18.53 -17.07
CA GLY A 398 10.22 17.77 -18.29
C GLY A 398 9.61 16.39 -17.98
N SER A 399 10.26 15.33 -18.46
CA SER A 399 9.88 13.93 -18.19
C SER A 399 10.67 13.27 -17.05
N ALA A 400 11.49 14.04 -16.33
CA ALA A 400 12.23 13.55 -15.18
C ALA A 400 11.44 13.77 -13.87
N MET A 401 11.55 12.81 -12.95
CA MET A 401 11.03 12.94 -11.59
C MET A 401 12.04 12.36 -10.59
N ALA A 402 12.35 13.10 -9.53
CA ALA A 402 13.10 12.60 -8.39
C ALA A 402 12.27 12.71 -7.12
N VAL A 403 12.34 11.69 -6.26
CA VAL A 403 11.65 11.67 -4.97
C VAL A 403 12.67 11.49 -3.86
N LEU A 404 12.89 12.55 -3.07
CA LEU A 404 13.73 12.51 -1.87
C LEU A 404 12.85 12.31 -0.64
N ARG A 405 13.05 11.18 0.04
CA ARG A 405 12.34 10.85 1.27
C ARG A 405 13.21 11.14 2.48
N TYR A 406 12.76 11.98 3.40
CA TYR A 406 13.50 12.39 4.59
C TYR A 406 12.76 12.08 5.91
N PRO A 407 13.47 11.87 7.03
CA PRO A 407 12.89 11.21 8.20
C PRO A 407 12.07 12.16 9.09
N ARG A 408 10.84 12.48 8.66
CA ARG A 408 9.86 13.19 9.51
C ARG A 408 8.79 12.23 10.05
N PHE A 409 9.11 11.57 11.17
CA PHE A 409 8.25 10.53 11.71
C PHE A 409 7.30 11.00 12.83
N ARG A 410 6.01 11.06 12.52
CA ARG A 410 4.94 11.11 13.53
C ARG A 410 4.50 9.71 13.95
N PHE A 411 4.33 8.82 12.99
CA PHE A 411 3.99 7.40 13.14
C PHE A 411 5.21 6.51 13.02
N ARG A 412 5.06 5.22 13.39
CA ARG A 412 6.15 4.24 13.32
C ARG A 412 6.65 4.07 11.88
N PRO A 413 7.95 4.26 11.61
CA PRO A 413 8.51 3.92 10.31
C PRO A 413 8.57 2.40 10.13
N SER A 414 8.42 1.96 8.88
CA SER A 414 8.48 0.56 8.46
C SER A 414 9.84 0.17 7.86
N GLN A 415 10.66 1.15 7.47
CA GLN A 415 11.99 0.98 6.87
C GLN A 415 13.00 2.00 7.42
N ALA A 416 14.29 1.70 7.26
CA ALA A 416 15.44 2.53 7.63
C ALA A 416 16.05 3.23 6.40
N ASP A 417 15.19 3.98 5.71
CA ASP A 417 15.32 4.57 4.37
C ASP A 417 15.41 6.12 4.41
N GLY A 418 16.04 6.68 5.45
CA GLY A 418 16.27 8.12 5.56
C GLY A 418 17.15 8.63 4.42
N LEU A 419 16.71 9.71 3.78
CA LEU A 419 17.35 10.35 2.61
C LEU A 419 17.43 9.45 1.36
N HIS A 420 16.59 8.41 1.29
CA HIS A 420 16.41 7.63 0.07
C HIS A 420 15.99 8.53 -1.11
N VAL A 421 16.53 8.23 -2.29
CA VAL A 421 16.16 8.88 -3.56
C VAL A 421 15.71 7.83 -4.57
N ASP A 422 14.54 8.07 -5.17
CA ASP A 422 14.03 7.35 -6.33
C ASP A 422 14.11 8.31 -7.54
N LEU A 423 14.57 7.86 -8.71
CA LEU A 423 14.80 8.71 -9.89
C LEU A 423 14.19 8.09 -11.14
N TRP A 424 13.39 8.87 -11.86
CA TRP A 424 12.66 8.45 -13.04
C TRP A 424 12.97 9.32 -14.24
N ARG A 425 12.96 8.72 -15.42
CA ARG A 425 13.00 9.41 -16.71
C ARG A 425 12.21 8.62 -17.75
N ASP A 426 11.31 9.30 -18.48
CA ASP A 426 10.60 8.76 -19.66
C ASP A 426 9.88 7.41 -19.46
N GLY A 427 9.38 7.15 -18.25
CA GLY A 427 8.71 5.92 -17.86
C GLY A 427 9.61 4.82 -17.29
N ILE A 428 10.89 5.11 -17.08
CA ILE A 428 11.87 4.19 -16.50
C ILE A 428 12.29 4.69 -15.11
N ASN A 429 12.19 3.81 -14.11
CA ASN A 429 12.76 4.06 -12.79
C ASN A 429 14.26 3.70 -12.81
N LEU A 430 15.12 4.70 -12.89
CA LEU A 430 16.57 4.58 -12.99
C LEU A 430 17.23 4.24 -11.65
N LEU A 431 16.75 4.85 -10.55
CA LEU A 431 17.23 4.59 -9.19
C LEU A 431 16.08 4.09 -8.33
N ARG A 432 16.14 2.84 -7.87
CA ARG A 432 14.94 2.12 -7.39
C ARG A 432 15.03 1.68 -5.93
N ASP A 433 13.91 1.72 -5.22
CA ASP A 433 13.79 1.09 -3.90
C ASP A 433 13.82 -0.45 -3.95
N ALA A 434 14.31 -1.12 -2.89
CA ALA A 434 14.31 -2.58 -2.81
C ALA A 434 12.92 -3.20 -2.60
N GLY A 435 11.96 -2.47 -2.04
CA GLY A 435 10.64 -2.99 -1.71
C GLY A 435 10.60 -3.78 -0.40
N THR A 436 9.82 -4.86 -0.35
CA THR A 436 9.51 -5.57 0.92
C THR A 436 9.70 -7.09 0.85
N PHE A 437 9.49 -7.71 -0.32
CA PHE A 437 9.53 -9.16 -0.52
C PHE A 437 8.51 -9.97 0.28
N SER A 438 8.70 -10.18 1.58
CA SER A 438 7.82 -10.98 2.43
C SER A 438 7.95 -10.52 3.89
N TYR A 439 6.92 -10.74 4.70
CA TYR A 439 6.94 -10.44 6.12
C TYR A 439 7.35 -11.62 6.99
N ASN A 440 7.50 -12.82 6.43
CA ASN A 440 7.83 -14.02 7.20
C ASN A 440 8.88 -14.92 6.52
N ALA A 441 9.53 -14.47 5.44
CA ALA A 441 10.65 -15.18 4.83
C ALA A 441 11.96 -14.90 5.57
N GLU A 442 12.93 -15.79 5.40
CA GLU A 442 14.31 -15.56 5.82
C GLU A 442 14.90 -14.35 5.06
N ASP A 443 15.79 -13.61 5.73
CA ASP A 443 16.45 -12.39 5.22
C ASP A 443 15.53 -11.22 4.83
N SER A 444 14.22 -11.30 5.10
CA SER A 444 13.29 -10.23 4.76
C SER A 444 13.57 -8.91 5.49
N GLU A 445 14.29 -8.97 6.61
CA GLU A 445 14.68 -7.78 7.38
C GLU A 445 15.59 -6.85 6.56
N TRP A 446 16.42 -7.40 5.66
CA TRP A 446 17.33 -6.63 4.80
C TRP A 446 16.58 -5.61 3.95
N PHE A 447 15.44 -5.97 3.36
CA PHE A 447 14.60 -5.08 2.53
C PHE A 447 14.11 -3.82 3.26
N SER A 448 14.11 -3.84 4.60
CA SER A 448 13.73 -2.69 5.42
C SER A 448 14.92 -1.99 6.08
N GLY A 449 16.14 -2.47 5.82
CA GLY A 449 17.38 -1.93 6.37
C GLY A 449 18.05 -0.93 5.42
N THR A 450 18.98 -0.14 5.95
CA THR A 450 19.59 0.99 5.22
C THR A 450 20.34 0.55 3.96
N ALA A 451 21.01 -0.61 3.98
CA ALA A 451 21.73 -1.15 2.83
C ALA A 451 20.84 -1.48 1.61
N ALA A 452 19.52 -1.57 1.80
CA ALA A 452 18.56 -1.83 0.73
C ALA A 452 18.05 -0.55 0.04
N HIS A 453 18.55 0.63 0.41
CA HIS A 453 18.07 1.91 -0.12
C HIS A 453 19.19 2.74 -0.73
N ASN A 454 18.81 3.66 -1.64
CA ASN A 454 19.68 4.65 -2.25
C ASN A 454 20.08 5.75 -1.25
N THR A 455 20.97 5.46 -0.31
CA THR A 455 21.39 6.39 0.77
C THR A 455 22.78 6.01 1.29
N ILE A 456 23.24 6.68 2.36
CA ILE A 456 24.48 6.36 3.06
C ILE A 456 24.20 5.38 4.21
N GLU A 457 24.94 4.27 4.23
CA GLU A 457 25.05 3.37 5.37
C GLU A 457 26.34 3.67 6.14
N PHE A 458 26.24 3.97 7.43
CA PHE A 458 27.40 4.14 8.30
C PHE A 458 27.70 2.82 9.03
N ASP A 459 28.96 2.40 9.11
CA ASP A 459 29.46 1.26 9.89
C ASP A 459 28.71 -0.07 9.69
N GLY A 460 28.14 -0.31 8.51
CA GLY A 460 27.37 -1.53 8.21
C GLY A 460 26.11 -1.71 9.08
N ARG A 461 25.51 -0.61 9.56
CA ARG A 461 24.32 -0.63 10.43
C ARG A 461 23.18 0.19 9.86
N ASP A 462 21.96 -0.23 10.21
CA ASP A 462 20.75 0.54 9.98
C ASP A 462 20.81 1.91 10.67
N GLN A 463 20.26 2.92 10.01
CA GLN A 463 20.07 4.28 10.52
C GLN A 463 19.23 4.33 11.80
N MET A 464 18.34 3.36 11.99
CA MET A 464 17.48 3.18 13.15
C MET A 464 17.63 1.77 13.71
N ILE A 465 17.53 1.61 15.02
CA ILE A 465 17.71 0.29 15.64
C ILE A 465 16.45 -0.57 15.51
N ARG A 466 16.59 -1.79 15.01
CA ARG A 466 15.50 -2.78 14.98
C ARG A 466 15.19 -3.32 16.38
N LEU A 467 13.96 -3.13 16.85
CA LEU A 467 13.46 -3.59 18.15
C LEU A 467 12.54 -4.82 18.05
N GLY A 468 11.98 -5.06 16.86
CA GLY A 468 11.23 -6.23 16.46
C GLY A 468 10.89 -6.16 14.96
N ARG A 469 10.19 -7.19 14.46
CA ARG A 469 9.89 -7.39 13.02
C ARG A 469 9.29 -6.15 12.33
N PHE A 470 8.39 -5.44 13.02
CA PHE A 470 7.72 -4.24 12.51
C PHE A 470 7.97 -3.00 13.39
N LEU A 471 9.09 -2.98 14.12
CA LEU A 471 9.35 -1.93 15.10
C LEU A 471 10.81 -1.49 15.09
N PHE A 472 11.05 -0.28 14.61
CA PHE A 472 12.29 0.45 14.85
C PHE A 472 12.19 1.28 16.13
N GLY A 473 13.34 1.52 16.76
CA GLY A 473 13.53 2.50 17.83
C GLY A 473 14.50 3.58 17.39
N ASP A 474 14.70 4.58 18.25
CA ASP A 474 15.52 5.76 17.96
C ASP A 474 15.15 6.39 16.61
N TRP A 475 13.85 6.61 16.37
CA TRP A 475 13.42 7.12 15.06
C TRP A 475 14.12 8.43 14.74
N LEU A 476 14.68 8.49 13.53
CA LEU A 476 15.35 9.67 13.01
C LEU A 476 14.43 10.90 13.06
N SER A 477 15.05 12.07 13.07
CA SER A 477 14.36 13.35 12.97
C SER A 477 15.05 14.20 11.92
N ALA A 478 14.27 14.75 11.00
CA ALA A 478 14.74 15.63 9.95
C ALA A 478 15.39 16.90 10.52
N GLN A 479 16.45 17.34 9.88
CA GLN A 479 17.23 18.55 10.14
C GLN A 479 17.51 19.25 8.80
N SER A 480 17.87 20.53 8.81
CA SER A 480 18.30 21.27 7.61
C SER A 480 17.40 21.01 6.38
N VAL A 481 16.08 21.04 6.58
CA VAL A 481 15.13 20.77 5.50
C VAL A 481 14.99 22.03 4.65
N GLU A 482 15.36 21.91 3.38
CA GLU A 482 15.18 22.92 2.35
C GLU A 482 14.07 22.43 1.43
N ALA A 483 12.93 23.13 1.48
CA ALA A 483 11.80 22.82 0.61
C ALA A 483 12.20 22.95 -0.86
N VAL A 484 11.48 22.23 -1.71
CA VAL A 484 11.57 22.32 -3.17
C VAL A 484 11.60 23.79 -3.60
N ARG A 485 12.66 24.13 -4.33
CA ARG A 485 12.84 25.40 -5.04
C ARG A 485 12.92 25.10 -6.53
N ASP A 486 12.09 25.77 -7.32
CA ASP A 486 12.05 25.65 -8.77
C ASP A 486 12.55 26.96 -9.37
N ASP A 487 13.71 26.89 -10.03
CA ASP A 487 14.39 28.03 -10.65
C ASP A 487 14.13 28.06 -12.18
N GLY A 488 13.21 27.23 -12.70
CA GLY A 488 12.86 27.11 -14.12
C GLY A 488 13.69 26.03 -14.85
N ASP A 489 15.02 26.17 -14.83
CA ASP A 489 15.94 25.23 -15.49
C ASP A 489 16.36 24.07 -14.58
N ALA A 490 16.18 24.24 -13.26
CA ALA A 490 16.55 23.28 -12.25
C ALA A 490 15.59 23.34 -11.05
N VAL A 491 15.35 22.18 -10.46
CA VAL A 491 14.58 22.04 -9.22
C VAL A 491 15.50 21.49 -8.15
N THR A 492 15.53 22.08 -6.95
CA THR A 492 16.42 21.67 -5.86
C THR A 492 15.65 21.44 -4.56
N ALA A 493 16.07 20.44 -3.77
CA ALA A 493 15.61 20.23 -2.39
C ALA A 493 16.69 19.56 -1.54
N ALA A 494 16.63 19.73 -0.22
CA ALA A 494 17.61 19.12 0.68
C ALA A 494 17.02 18.73 2.03
N ALA A 495 17.65 17.76 2.68
CA ALA A 495 17.36 17.42 4.07
C ALA A 495 18.55 16.72 4.72
N ALA A 496 18.58 16.71 6.05
CA ALA A 496 19.57 16.01 6.85
C ALA A 496 18.97 15.22 8.01
N TYR A 497 19.80 14.36 8.60
CA TYR A 497 19.56 13.78 9.93
C TYR A 497 20.90 13.51 10.63
N THR A 498 20.83 13.34 11.95
CA THR A 498 21.89 12.72 12.75
C THR A 498 21.31 11.49 13.45
N ASP A 499 21.98 10.34 13.33
CA ASP A 499 21.53 9.12 13.97
C ASP A 499 21.93 9.03 15.45
N ALA A 500 21.47 7.98 16.13
CA ALA A 500 21.72 7.77 17.56
C ALA A 500 23.19 7.47 17.92
N LYS A 501 24.07 7.26 16.93
CA LYS A 501 25.51 7.05 17.11
C LYS A 501 26.34 8.31 16.81
N GLY A 502 25.68 9.37 16.32
CA GLY A 502 26.30 10.66 16.04
C GLY A 502 26.82 10.80 14.63
N ALA A 503 26.51 9.87 13.71
CA ALA A 503 26.79 10.06 12.29
C ALA A 503 25.71 10.97 11.69
N ARG A 504 26.14 11.97 10.91
CA ARG A 504 25.29 12.95 10.25
C ARG A 504 25.37 12.77 8.74
N HIS A 505 24.22 12.83 8.09
CA HIS A 505 24.08 12.80 6.64
C HIS A 505 23.16 13.94 6.21
N HIS A 506 23.66 14.79 5.31
CA HIS A 506 22.91 15.86 4.65
C HIS A 506 22.93 15.61 3.14
N ARG A 507 21.76 15.55 2.51
CA ARG A 507 21.63 15.30 1.07
C ARG A 507 20.91 16.48 0.42
N THR A 508 21.50 16.99 -0.65
CA THR A 508 20.86 17.94 -1.59
C THR A 508 20.71 17.26 -2.93
N ILE A 509 19.53 17.36 -3.54
CA ILE A 509 19.30 16.93 -4.92
C ILE A 509 18.95 18.15 -5.77
N THR A 510 19.55 18.24 -6.94
CA THR A 510 19.23 19.21 -7.99
C THR A 510 18.89 18.43 -9.25
N LEU A 511 17.66 18.56 -9.74
CA LEU A 511 17.14 17.88 -10.92
C LEU A 511 17.03 18.88 -12.07
N THR A 512 17.54 18.52 -13.24
CA THR A 512 17.39 19.26 -14.50
C THR A 512 16.70 18.38 -15.54
N ALA A 513 16.39 18.94 -16.70
CA ALA A 513 15.85 18.17 -17.82
C ALA A 513 16.85 17.12 -18.36
N ASP A 514 18.14 17.27 -18.10
CA ASP A 514 19.22 16.45 -18.66
C ASP A 514 19.88 15.53 -17.62
N GLY A 515 19.54 15.67 -16.34
CA GLY A 515 20.15 14.85 -15.30
C GLY A 515 19.77 15.21 -13.86
N MET A 516 20.49 14.62 -12.92
CA MET A 516 20.40 14.90 -11.49
C MET A 516 21.79 14.99 -10.87
N LEU A 517 22.01 16.05 -10.09
CA LEU A 517 23.16 16.17 -9.20
C LEU A 517 22.71 15.86 -7.76
N CYS A 518 23.36 14.91 -7.11
CA CYS A 518 23.15 14.57 -5.71
C CYS A 518 24.41 14.86 -4.90
N ARG A 519 24.33 15.78 -3.94
CA ARG A 519 25.43 16.15 -3.04
C ARG A 519 25.14 15.64 -1.63
N ASP A 520 25.98 14.71 -1.18
CA ASP A 520 25.96 14.12 0.15
C ASP A 520 27.10 14.68 1.00
N VAL A 521 26.77 15.39 2.08
CA VAL A 521 27.74 15.82 3.09
C VAL A 521 27.59 14.94 4.31
N ILE A 522 28.64 14.18 4.62
CA ILE A 522 28.68 13.25 5.74
C ILE A 522 29.69 13.71 6.80
N SER A 523 29.34 13.60 8.07
CA SER A 523 30.20 14.01 9.18
C SER A 523 29.81 13.32 10.50
N GLY A 524 30.50 13.66 11.59
CA GLY A 524 30.22 13.10 12.91
C GLY A 524 30.94 11.77 13.15
N ASN A 525 30.32 10.90 13.96
CA ASN A 525 30.97 9.70 14.48
C ASN A 525 30.64 8.45 13.67
N PHE A 526 31.57 8.03 12.81
CA PHE A 526 31.58 6.77 12.07
C PHE A 526 33.02 6.37 11.70
N ARG A 527 33.23 5.12 11.33
CA ARG A 527 34.51 4.58 10.82
C ARG A 527 34.47 4.39 9.30
N GLU A 528 33.33 3.96 8.78
CA GLU A 528 33.09 3.80 7.34
C GLU A 528 31.69 4.32 6.99
N ALA A 529 31.57 4.98 5.84
CA ALA A 529 30.32 5.34 5.21
C ALA A 529 30.28 4.73 3.81
N CYS A 530 29.18 4.08 3.46
CA CYS A 530 28.97 3.42 2.17
C CYS A 530 27.76 4.04 1.46
N LEU A 531 28.03 4.78 0.39
CA LEU A 531 27.01 5.24 -0.56
C LEU A 531 26.60 4.08 -1.45
N ARG A 532 25.29 3.91 -1.66
CA ARG A 532 24.75 2.94 -2.62
C ARG A 532 23.75 3.60 -3.57
N TRP A 533 23.81 3.18 -4.83
CA TRP A 533 22.79 3.44 -5.84
C TRP A 533 22.35 2.13 -6.47
N ARG A 534 21.05 1.84 -6.38
CA ARG A 534 20.38 0.65 -6.89
C ARG A 534 19.79 1.00 -8.24
N LEU A 535 20.28 0.33 -9.27
CA LEU A 535 20.11 0.75 -10.65
C LEU A 535 18.96 0.00 -11.32
N ALA A 536 18.39 0.59 -12.36
CA ALA A 536 17.47 -0.11 -13.25
C ALA A 536 18.10 -1.42 -13.79
N PRO A 537 17.33 -2.52 -13.92
CA PRO A 537 17.78 -3.71 -14.61
C PRO A 537 18.29 -3.37 -16.01
N GLY A 538 19.49 -3.84 -16.34
CA GLY A 538 20.14 -3.52 -17.60
C GLY A 538 21.62 -3.86 -17.59
N GLN A 539 22.27 -3.65 -18.73
CA GLN A 539 23.71 -3.77 -18.85
C GLN A 539 24.36 -2.45 -18.43
N TRP A 540 25.25 -2.54 -17.44
CA TRP A 540 26.01 -1.40 -16.92
C TRP A 540 27.50 -1.67 -17.08
N GLN A 541 28.22 -0.69 -17.62
CA GLN A 541 29.65 -0.79 -17.89
C GLN A 541 30.39 0.31 -17.13
N LEU A 542 31.52 -0.03 -16.51
CA LEU A 542 32.44 0.93 -15.94
C LEU A 542 33.47 1.30 -17.01
N ASP A 543 33.54 2.58 -17.33
CA ASP A 543 34.54 3.19 -18.21
C ASP A 543 35.33 4.21 -17.37
N ASP A 544 36.54 3.81 -16.96
CA ASP A 544 37.36 4.47 -15.93
C ASP A 544 36.62 4.72 -14.61
N THR A 545 36.04 5.91 -14.47
CA THR A 545 35.32 6.37 -13.26
C THR A 545 33.82 6.57 -13.51
N ILE A 546 33.36 6.38 -14.76
CA ILE A 546 31.98 6.64 -15.18
C ILE A 546 31.27 5.31 -15.44
N ILE A 547 30.11 5.15 -14.82
CA ILE A 547 29.20 4.02 -15.02
C ILE A 547 28.21 4.39 -16.12
N ARG A 548 28.08 3.58 -17.16
CA ARG A 548 27.18 3.85 -18.30
C ARG A 548 26.19 2.72 -18.53
N SER A 549 24.98 3.10 -18.93
CA SER A 549 23.95 2.23 -19.49
C SER A 549 23.44 2.82 -20.81
N GLY A 550 22.47 2.18 -21.44
CA GLY A 550 21.77 2.75 -22.60
C GLY A 550 20.83 3.92 -22.26
N THR A 551 20.64 4.24 -20.97
CA THR A 551 19.64 5.23 -20.51
C THR A 551 20.20 6.35 -19.65
N CYS A 552 21.42 6.23 -19.14
CA CYS A 552 22.12 7.29 -18.41
C CYS A 552 23.59 6.93 -18.14
N SER A 553 24.37 7.94 -17.76
CA SER A 553 25.70 7.81 -17.16
C SER A 553 25.73 8.33 -15.73
N ILE A 554 26.57 7.73 -14.89
CA ILE A 554 26.75 8.08 -13.48
C ILE A 554 28.24 8.27 -13.19
N SER A 555 28.62 9.42 -12.64
CA SER A 555 29.95 9.68 -12.08
C SER A 555 29.84 9.96 -10.58
N ILE A 556 30.89 9.62 -9.82
CA ILE A 556 30.95 9.90 -8.39
C ILE A 556 32.28 10.54 -8.05
N GLU A 557 32.24 11.64 -7.31
CA GLU A 557 33.40 12.32 -6.77
C GLU A 557 33.35 12.33 -5.24
N VAL A 558 34.52 12.22 -4.61
CA VAL A 558 34.71 12.39 -3.16
C VAL A 558 35.68 13.55 -2.95
N ASP A 559 35.18 14.62 -2.33
CA ASP A 559 35.91 15.88 -2.10
C ASP A 559 36.53 16.45 -3.40
N GLY A 560 35.81 16.33 -4.52
CA GLY A 560 36.21 16.81 -5.85
C GLY A 560 37.17 15.89 -6.60
N VAL A 561 37.41 14.67 -6.09
CA VAL A 561 38.24 13.66 -6.76
C VAL A 561 37.34 12.55 -7.31
N PRO A 562 37.36 12.27 -8.63
CA PRO A 562 36.64 11.14 -9.22
C PRO A 562 37.01 9.82 -8.55
N MET A 563 36.00 9.04 -8.17
CA MET A 563 36.17 7.77 -7.48
C MET A 563 35.43 6.67 -8.25
N PRO A 564 36.15 5.63 -8.76
CA PRO A 564 35.51 4.54 -9.47
C PRO A 564 34.63 3.75 -8.50
N PRO A 565 33.32 3.58 -8.77
CA PRO A 565 32.45 2.82 -7.90
C PRO A 565 32.60 1.31 -8.11
N THR A 566 32.30 0.54 -7.08
CA THR A 566 32.16 -0.92 -7.19
C THR A 566 30.79 -1.25 -7.75
N ILE A 567 30.73 -1.99 -8.87
CA ILE A 567 29.50 -2.58 -9.41
C ILE A 567 29.25 -3.96 -8.76
N GLY A 568 28.00 -4.25 -8.42
CA GLY A 568 27.58 -5.59 -8.00
C GLY A 568 26.11 -5.85 -8.29
N ALA A 569 25.59 -6.95 -7.74
CA ALA A 569 24.18 -7.32 -7.79
C ALA A 569 23.53 -7.23 -6.40
N THR A 570 22.24 -6.90 -6.37
CA THR A 570 21.44 -6.81 -5.15
C THR A 570 19.99 -7.22 -5.42
N MET A 571 19.19 -7.48 -4.39
CA MET A 571 17.82 -8.00 -4.54
C MET A 571 16.78 -6.87 -4.60
N GLU A 572 15.87 -6.89 -5.56
CA GLU A 572 14.69 -6.02 -5.65
C GLU A 572 13.41 -6.85 -5.52
N SER A 573 12.37 -6.28 -4.90
CA SER A 573 11.03 -6.83 -4.83
C SER A 573 9.95 -5.79 -5.17
N ARG A 574 9.52 -5.77 -6.44
CA ARG A 574 8.41 -4.94 -6.92
C ARG A 574 7.03 -5.53 -6.60
N HIS A 575 6.96 -6.85 -6.47
CA HIS A 575 5.76 -7.60 -6.12
C HIS A 575 6.03 -8.47 -4.90
N TYR A 576 5.02 -8.64 -4.05
CA TYR A 576 5.12 -9.46 -2.86
C TYR A 576 5.38 -10.93 -3.22
N HIS A 577 6.26 -11.60 -2.48
CA HIS A 577 6.85 -12.91 -2.76
C HIS A 577 7.65 -13.04 -4.07
N HIS A 578 7.90 -11.94 -4.78
CA HIS A 578 8.80 -11.93 -5.93
C HIS A 578 10.07 -11.16 -5.59
N ARG A 579 11.23 -11.71 -5.91
CA ARG A 579 12.50 -10.97 -5.88
C ARG A 579 13.33 -11.29 -7.11
N ALA A 580 14.05 -10.29 -7.61
CA ALA A 580 14.96 -10.40 -8.73
C ALA A 580 16.27 -9.69 -8.41
N GLU A 581 17.36 -10.14 -9.02
CA GLU A 581 18.64 -9.44 -8.92
C GLU A 581 18.65 -8.22 -9.85
N ILE A 582 19.16 -7.11 -9.33
CA ILE A 582 19.37 -5.85 -10.06
C ILE A 582 20.81 -5.37 -9.83
N PRO A 583 21.38 -4.59 -10.77
CA PRO A 583 22.68 -3.98 -10.58
C PRO A 583 22.62 -2.90 -9.48
N PHE A 584 23.72 -2.74 -8.74
CA PHE A 584 23.94 -1.59 -7.88
C PHE A 584 25.39 -1.13 -7.97
N ILE A 585 25.63 0.12 -7.61
CA ILE A 585 26.97 0.66 -7.44
C ILE A 585 27.17 1.17 -6.02
N SER A 586 28.41 1.15 -5.54
CA SER A 586 28.75 1.67 -4.23
C SER A 586 30.12 2.34 -4.16
N VAL A 587 30.22 3.30 -3.23
CA VAL A 587 31.45 4.00 -2.89
C VAL A 587 31.59 4.04 -1.37
N LYS A 588 32.78 3.72 -0.87
CA LYS A 588 33.10 3.70 0.56
C LYS A 588 34.11 4.78 0.91
N VAL A 589 33.88 5.46 2.03
CA VAL A 589 34.78 6.46 2.59
C VAL A 589 34.94 6.25 4.09
N ASN A 590 36.12 6.56 4.64
CA ASN A 590 36.47 6.33 6.05
C ASN A 590 36.66 7.62 6.85
N ARG A 591 36.17 8.75 6.31
CA ARG A 591 36.28 10.09 6.89
C ARG A 591 35.03 10.91 6.56
N ALA A 592 34.85 12.03 7.25
CA ALA A 592 33.92 13.06 6.82
C ALA A 592 34.31 13.54 5.42
N ALA A 593 33.32 13.70 4.54
CA ALA A 593 33.53 14.00 3.14
C ALA A 593 32.28 14.66 2.53
N THR A 594 32.48 15.32 1.39
CA THR A 594 31.42 15.62 0.43
C THR A 594 31.50 14.61 -0.70
N ILE A 595 30.42 13.87 -0.94
CA ILE A 595 30.29 12.95 -2.06
C ILE A 595 29.31 13.58 -3.05
N VAL A 596 29.69 13.68 -4.32
CA VAL A 596 28.85 14.21 -5.39
C VAL A 596 28.61 13.10 -6.39
N THR A 597 27.35 12.76 -6.61
CA THR A 597 26.94 11.87 -7.70
C THR A 597 26.27 12.72 -8.78
N GLU A 598 26.78 12.66 -10.00
CA GLU A 598 26.14 13.25 -11.17
C GLU A 598 25.56 12.12 -12.02
N ILE A 599 24.29 12.27 -12.41
CA ILE A 599 23.57 11.35 -13.30
C ILE A 599 23.11 12.15 -14.51
N THR A 600 23.56 11.78 -15.70
CA THR A 600 23.17 12.42 -16.98
C THR A 600 22.33 11.43 -17.79
N PHE A 601 21.20 11.87 -18.34
CA PHE A 601 20.27 11.03 -19.12
C PHE A 601 20.77 10.71 -20.52
#